data_AF-A0A227HT88-F1
#
_entry.id   AF-A0A227HT88-F1
#
_cell.length_a   1.000
_cell.length_b   1.000
_cell.length_c   1.000
_cell.angle_alpha   90.00
_cell.angle_beta   90.00
_cell.angle_gamma   90.00
#
_symmetry.space_group_name_H-M   'P 1'
#
loop_
_entity.id
_entity.type
_entity.pdbx_description
1 polymer ?
#
loop_
_entity_poly.entity_id
_entity_poly.type
_entity_poly.pdbx_seq_one_letter_code
_entity_poly.pdbx_strand_id
1 'polypeptide(L)' 'FDGRIHPYAKQAFLASPPLVVAYALAGTIRFDIERDALGTDQNGKPIYLNDLWPSDEEIDAVVGKHVKPEQFNQVY' A
#
# COMPACT_ATOMS: atom_id res chain seq x y z
N PHE A 1 2.62 18.60 2.54
CA PHE A 1 2.51 19.33 1.26
C PHE A 1 1.23 20.15 1.30
N ASP A 2 1.33 21.42 1.66
CA ASP A 2 0.13 22.19 2.00
C ASP A 2 -0.55 22.76 0.75
N GLY A 3 -1.88 22.60 0.67
CA GLY A 3 -2.75 23.27 -0.29
C GLY A 3 -2.60 22.86 -1.77
N ARG A 4 -1.66 21.97 -2.12
CA ARG A 4 -1.38 21.58 -3.52
C ARG A 4 -1.97 20.23 -3.95
N ILE A 5 -2.47 19.44 -3.01
CA ILE A 5 -3.09 18.14 -3.28
C ILE A 5 -4.61 18.27 -3.33
N HIS A 6 -5.21 18.83 -2.28
CA HIS A 6 -6.65 19.01 -2.20
C HIS A 6 -7.00 20.14 -1.22
N PRO A 7 -7.96 21.04 -1.53
CA PRO A 7 -8.24 22.22 -0.72
C PRO A 7 -8.77 21.91 0.69
N TYR A 8 -9.41 20.75 0.87
CA TYR A 8 -9.90 20.30 2.18
C TYR A 8 -8.89 19.44 2.96
N ALA A 9 -7.78 19.02 2.33
CA ALA A 9 -6.73 18.27 2.99
C ALA A 9 -5.70 19.24 3.59
N LYS A 10 -5.79 19.45 4.91
CA LYS A 10 -4.85 20.33 5.63
C LYS A 10 -3.44 19.74 5.74
N GLN A 11 -3.33 18.42 5.66
CA GLN A 11 -2.09 17.68 5.79
C GLN A 11 -2.02 16.64 4.67
N ALA A 12 -0.81 16.42 4.16
CA ALA A 12 -0.52 15.41 3.18
C ALA A 12 0.86 14.81 3.49
N PHE A 13 0.89 13.48 3.57
CA PHE A 13 2.06 12.67 3.89
C PHE A 13 2.52 11.95 2.62
N LEU A 14 3.83 11.84 2.43
CA LEU A 14 4.40 10.97 1.42
C LEU A 14 4.70 9.62 2.05
N ALA A 15 4.32 8.57 1.34
CA ALA A 15 4.58 7.20 1.73
C ALA A 15 4.84 6.37 0.48
N SER A 16 5.40 5.18 0.66
CA SER A 16 5.50 4.21 -0.43
C SER A 16 4.08 3.84 -0.92
N PRO A 17 3.92 3.48 -2.21
CA PRO A 17 2.63 3.05 -2.74
C PRO A 17 1.89 2.01 -1.88
N PRO A 18 2.52 0.94 -1.36
CA PRO A 18 1.82 -0.02 -0.52
C PRO A 18 1.38 0.54 0.85
N LEU A 19 2.13 1.48 1.45
CA LEU A 19 1.70 2.17 2.67
C LEU A 19 0.50 3.10 2.43
N VAL A 20 0.40 3.71 1.25
CA VAL A 20 -0.80 4.49 0.88
C VAL A 20 -2.05 3.60 0.92
N VAL A 21 -1.96 2.38 0.39
CA VAL A 21 -3.06 1.40 0.43
C VAL A 21 -3.35 0.97 1.88
N ALA A 22 -2.33 0.68 2.68
CA ALA A 22 -2.50 0.26 4.06
C ALA A 22 -3.23 1.31 4.92
N TYR A 23 -2.86 2.59 4.81
CA TYR A 23 -3.55 3.67 5.52
C TYR A 23 -4.96 3.96 4.96
N ALA A 24 -5.21 3.65 3.69
CA ALA A 24 -6.56 3.71 3.13
C ALA A 24 -7.47 2.62 3.74
N LEU A 25 -6.94 1.41 3.96
CA LEU A 25 -7.65 0.34 4.67
C LEU A 25 -7.90 0.69 6.14
N ALA A 26 -6.89 1.21 6.84
CA ALA A 26 -7.03 1.67 8.22
C ALA A 26 -8.00 2.85 8.37
N GLY A 27 -8.21 3.64 7.31
CA GLY A 27 -9.11 4.78 7.28
C GLY A 27 -8.63 6.02 8.06
N THR A 28 -7.42 5.97 8.64
CA THR A 28 -6.85 7.09 9.41
C THR A 28 -5.33 6.99 9.49
N ILE A 29 -4.66 8.14 9.43
CA ILE A 29 -3.21 8.25 9.67
C ILE A 29 -2.83 8.10 11.15
N ARG A 30 -3.81 8.17 12.06
CA ARG A 30 -3.61 8.01 13.51
C ARG A 30 -3.54 6.55 13.97
N PHE A 31 -3.48 5.63 13.01
CA PHE A 31 -3.40 4.18 13.21
C PHE A 31 -1.95 3.76 13.43
N ASP A 32 -1.69 2.94 14.46
CA ASP A 32 -0.37 2.34 14.66
C ASP A 32 -0.22 1.14 13.73
N ILE A 33 0.28 1.39 12.52
CA ILE A 33 0.33 0.41 11.44
C ILE A 33 1.17 -0.85 11.76
N GLU A 34 2.06 -0.76 12.76
CA GLU A 34 2.90 -1.89 13.17
C GLU A 34 2.22 -2.79 14.20
N ARG A 35 1.19 -2.29 14.91
CA ARG A 35 0.62 -2.97 16.10
C ARG A 35 -0.87 -3.17 16.04
N ASP A 36 -1.60 -2.28 15.37
CA ASP A 36 -3.04 -2.33 15.29
C ASP A 36 -3.48 -3.29 14.17
N ALA A 37 -4.60 -3.99 14.38
CA ALA A 37 -5.19 -4.86 13.37
C ALA A 37 -5.97 -4.00 12.34
N LEU A 38 -5.72 -4.22 11.05
CA LEU A 38 -6.41 -3.58 9.92
C LEU A 38 -7.87 -4.03 9.81
N GLY A 39 -8.19 -5.19 10.37
CA GLY A 39 -9.54 -5.75 10.39
C GLY A 39 -9.54 -7.16 10.94
N THR A 40 -10.65 -7.85 10.75
CA THR A 40 -10.81 -9.26 11.10
C THR A 40 -11.17 -10.06 9.86
N ASP A 41 -10.61 -11.27 9.74
CA ASP A 41 -11.02 -12.21 8.71
C ASP A 41 -12.42 -12.79 8.98
N GLN A 42 -12.89 -13.68 8.11
CA GLN A 42 -14.20 -14.32 8.22
C GLN A 42 -14.34 -15.22 9.47
N ASN A 43 -13.21 -15.63 10.07
CA ASN A 43 -13.17 -16.45 11.27
C ASN A 43 -12.96 -15.61 12.55
N GLY A 44 -12.91 -14.27 12.42
CA GLY A 44 -12.64 -13.35 13.52
C GLY A 44 -11.16 -13.21 13.90
N LYS A 45 -10.23 -13.77 13.11
CA LYS A 45 -8.80 -13.59 13.34
C LYS A 45 -8.40 -12.15 12.98
N PRO A 46 -7.67 -11.44 13.85
CA PRO A 46 -7.14 -10.12 13.51
C PRO A 46 -6.13 -10.23 12.35
N ILE A 47 -6.24 -9.30 11.40
CA ILE A 47 -5.33 -9.15 10.26
C ILE A 47 -4.46 -7.93 10.52
N TYR A 48 -3.14 -8.11 10.52
CA TYR A 48 -2.14 -7.05 10.68
C TYR A 48 -1.51 -6.70 9.34
N LEU A 49 -0.73 -5.61 9.29
CA LEU A 49 -0.02 -5.22 8.07
C LEU A 49 0.84 -6.36 7.50
N ASN A 50 1.59 -7.04 8.37
CA ASN A 50 2.49 -8.12 7.98
C ASN A 50 1.75 -9.34 7.38
N ASP A 51 0.46 -9.52 7.66
CA ASP A 51 -0.33 -10.60 7.05
C ASP A 51 -0.68 -10.29 5.58
N LEU A 52 -0.62 -9.02 5.17
CA LEU A 52 -0.95 -8.56 3.81
C LEU A 52 0.28 -8.17 2.99
N TRP A 53 1.43 -7.99 3.63
CA TRP A 53 2.63 -7.48 2.98
C TRP A 53 3.37 -8.59 2.24
N PRO A 54 3.57 -8.48 0.92
CA PRO A 54 4.30 -9.50 0.17
C PRO A 54 5.78 -9.47 0.53
N SER A 55 6.44 -10.62 0.41
CA SER A 55 7.90 -10.69 0.54
C SER A 55 8.59 -10.12 -0.71
N ASP A 56 9.87 -9.75 -0.57
CA ASP A 56 10.65 -9.25 -1.70
C ASP A 56 10.75 -10.31 -2.81
N GLU A 57 10.87 -11.59 -2.45
CA GLU A 57 10.90 -12.70 -3.40
C GLU A 57 9.58 -12.85 -4.18
N GLU A 58 8.43 -12.64 -3.51
CA GLU A 58 7.12 -12.67 -4.17
C GLU A 58 6.97 -11.51 -5.15
N ILE A 59 7.43 -10.31 -4.77
CA ILE A 59 7.45 -9.14 -5.65
C ILE A 59 8.33 -9.40 -6.87
N ASP A 60 9.57 -9.86 -6.66
CA ASP A 60 10.53 -10.12 -7.73
C ASP A 60 10.02 -11.19 -8.72
N ALA A 61 9.39 -12.24 -8.20
CA ALA A 61 8.79 -13.28 -9.04
C ALA A 61 7.68 -12.72 -9.94
N VAL A 62 6.81 -11.86 -9.40
CA VAL A 62 5.73 -11.20 -10.17
C VAL A 62 6.32 -10.23 -11.19
N VAL A 63 7.29 -9.40 -10.79
CA VAL A 63 7.97 -8.46 -11.70
C VAL A 63 8.64 -9.21 -12.85
N GLY A 64 9.44 -10.24 -12.56
CA GLY A 64 10.11 -11.04 -13.58
C GLY A 64 9.14 -11.74 -14.53
N LYS A 65 7.96 -12.14 -14.05
CA LYS A 65 6.93 -12.78 -14.86
C LYS A 65 6.15 -11.80 -15.74
N HIS A 66 5.93 -10.56 -15.29
CA HIS A 66 4.95 -9.66 -15.90
C HIS A 66 5.49 -8.36 -16.50
N VAL A 67 6.68 -7.91 -16.10
CA VAL A 67 7.33 -6.72 -16.65
C VAL A 67 8.29 -7.16 -17.75
N LYS A 68 7.97 -6.83 -19.01
CA LYS A 68 8.64 -7.33 -20.21
C LYS A 68 9.17 -6.20 -21.10
N PRO A 69 10.35 -6.34 -21.74
CA PRO A 69 10.92 -5.30 -22.60
C PRO A 69 9.97 -4.81 -23.69
N GLU A 70 9.13 -5.69 -24.24
CA GLU A 70 8.18 -5.37 -25.30
C GLU A 70 7.17 -4.30 -24.88
N GLN A 71 6.81 -4.23 -23.59
CA GLN A 71 5.91 -3.20 -23.06
C GLN A 71 6.53 -1.80 -23.16
N PHE A 72 7.85 -1.70 -22.99
CA PHE A 72 8.56 -0.43 -23.11
C PHE A 72 8.61 0.01 -24.58
N ASN A 73 8.92 -0.91 -25.50
CA ASN A 73 8.95 -0.62 -26.95
C ASN A 73 7.59 -0.21 -27.54
N GLN A 74 6.48 -0.53 -26.87
CA GLN A 74 5.14 -0.11 -27.30
C GLN A 74 4.80 1.31 -26.87
N VAL A 75 5.38 1.79 -25.78
CA VAL A 75 5.06 3.08 -25.16
C VAL A 75 6.01 4.19 -25.62
N TYR A 76 7.26 3.84 -25.93
CA TYR A 76 8.33 4.76 -26.33
C TYR A 76 8.83 4.45 -27.74
#